data_AF-A0AAV8V851-F1
#
_entry.id   AF-A0AAV8V851-F1
#
_cell.length_a   1.000
_cell.length_b   1.000
_cell.length_c   1.000
_cell.angle_alpha   90.00
_cell.angle_beta   90.00
_cell.angle_gamma   90.00
#
_symmetry.space_group_name_H-M   'P 1'
#
loop_
_entity.id
_entity.type
_entity.pdbx_description
1 polymer ?
#
loop_
_entity_poly.entity_id
_entity_poly.type
_entity_poly.pdbx_seq_one_letter_code
_entity_poly.pdbx_strand_id
1 'polypeptide(L)'
;MHNQNDKFLEATPDGLVAEGLVEVKCPYSARDLTPDEAIFRRKVTFWKQNGEINETHKWFYQIQGQMMVTRRKYCCFAIWTPKGIKQEVIFKDEEFCIRMRNKLCEFYLKCCLPELIDPRKSRNMEIINISVKKKEE
;
A
#
# COMPACT_ATOMS: atom_id res chain seq x y z
N MET A 1 8.41 -14.72 -12.88
CA MET A 1 7.57 -15.94 -12.72
C MET A 1 6.17 -15.52 -12.28
N HIS A 2 5.10 -15.92 -12.98
CA HIS A 2 3.75 -15.91 -12.40
C HIS A 2 3.74 -16.98 -11.31
N ASN A 3 3.66 -16.59 -10.05
CA ASN A 3 3.25 -17.54 -9.03
C ASN A 3 1.73 -17.66 -9.18
N GLN A 4 1.22 -18.82 -9.64
CA GLN A 4 -0.21 -19.04 -9.90
C GLN A 4 -1.10 -18.83 -8.65
N ASN A 5 -0.49 -18.68 -7.48
CA ASN A 5 -1.16 -18.59 -6.19
C ASN A 5 -1.59 -17.18 -5.74
N ASP A 6 -1.28 -16.10 -6.46
CA ASP A 6 -1.62 -14.72 -6.01
C ASP A 6 -2.67 -14.01 -6.87
N LYS A 7 -3.55 -14.76 -7.56
CA LYS A 7 -4.58 -14.18 -8.42
C LYS A 7 -5.55 -13.24 -7.70
N PHE A 8 -5.56 -13.26 -6.36
CA PHE A 8 -6.36 -12.37 -5.51
C PHE A 8 -5.66 -11.04 -5.19
N LEU A 9 -4.39 -10.86 -5.58
CA LEU A 9 -3.66 -9.61 -5.41
C LEU A 9 -3.73 -8.79 -6.69
N GLU A 10 -4.40 -7.65 -6.62
CA GLU A 10 -4.62 -6.77 -7.76
C GLU A 10 -4.21 -5.34 -7.42
N ALA A 11 -3.96 -4.55 -8.46
CA ALA A 11 -3.50 -3.19 -8.36
C ALA A 11 -3.98 -2.39 -9.58
N THR A 12 -4.44 -1.17 -9.34
CA THR A 12 -4.71 -0.18 -10.39
C THR A 12 -3.83 1.03 -10.10
N PRO A 13 -2.70 1.20 -10.81
CA PRO A 13 -1.89 2.41 -10.72
C PRO A 13 -2.60 3.57 -11.44
N ASP A 14 -2.29 4.81 -11.06
CA ASP A 14 -2.82 6.00 -11.74
C ASP A 14 -2.26 6.14 -13.17
N GLY A 15 -1.05 5.61 -13.42
CA GLY A 15 -0.47 5.56 -14.74
C GLY A 15 0.71 4.60 -14.87
N LEU A 16 1.11 4.33 -16.13
CA LEU A 16 2.29 3.55 -16.48
C LEU A 16 3.29 4.46 -17.20
N VAL A 17 4.58 4.32 -16.89
CA VAL A 17 5.65 5.09 -17.54
C VAL A 17 6.88 4.20 -17.73
N ALA A 18 7.28 3.93 -18.97
CA ALA A 18 8.40 3.04 -19.29
C ALA A 18 8.37 1.72 -18.47
N GLU A 19 9.37 1.48 -17.62
CA GLU A 19 9.47 0.32 -16.70
C GLU A 19 8.92 0.59 -15.28
N GLY A 20 8.30 1.76 -15.08
CA GLY A 20 7.76 2.22 -13.80
C GLY A 20 6.26 2.47 -13.81
N LEU A 21 5.78 3.04 -12.71
CA LEU A 21 4.40 3.44 -12.44
C LEU A 21 4.31 4.94 -12.13
N VAL A 22 3.10 5.47 -12.19
CA VAL A 22 2.74 6.78 -11.65
C VAL A 22 1.67 6.58 -10.58
N GLU A 23 1.84 7.26 -9.45
CA GLU A 23 0.84 7.32 -8.38
C GLU A 23 0.76 8.76 -7.86
N VAL A 24 -0.44 9.34 -7.88
CA VAL A 24 -0.69 10.74 -7.52
C VAL A 24 -1.70 10.79 -6.38
N LYS A 25 -1.33 11.49 -5.30
CA LYS A 25 -2.23 11.74 -4.17
C LYS A 25 -2.62 13.21 -4.11
N CYS A 26 -3.91 13.46 -3.92
CA CYS A 26 -4.48 14.80 -3.79
C CYS A 26 -5.17 14.97 -2.41
N PRO A 27 -4.41 15.10 -1.31
CA PRO A 27 -4.99 15.13 0.03
C PRO A 27 -5.80 16.42 0.25
N TYR A 28 -7.12 16.27 0.42
CA TYR A 28 -8.05 17.39 0.63
C TYR A 28 -7.69 18.26 1.86
N SER A 29 -7.06 17.67 2.88
CA SER A 29 -6.55 18.37 4.06
C SER A 29 -5.40 19.34 3.78
N ALA A 30 -4.79 19.25 2.59
CA ALA A 30 -3.69 20.09 2.12
C ALA A 30 -4.10 21.03 0.97
N ARG A 31 -5.38 21.11 0.62
CA ARG A 31 -5.86 21.88 -0.55
C ARG A 31 -5.44 23.36 -0.54
N ASP A 32 -5.31 23.95 0.65
CA ASP A 32 -4.96 25.36 0.85
C ASP A 32 -3.47 25.54 1.19
N LEU A 33 -2.65 24.51 1.03
CA LEU A 33 -1.23 24.47 1.41
C LEU A 33 -0.36 24.09 0.21
N THR A 34 0.88 24.58 0.18
CA THR A 34 1.90 23.96 -0.67
C THR A 34 2.22 22.54 -0.15
N PRO A 35 2.75 21.63 -0.97
CA PRO A 35 3.16 20.31 -0.50
C PRO A 35 4.12 20.36 0.71
N ASP A 36 5.08 21.27 0.72
CA ASP A 36 6.04 21.39 1.84
C ASP A 36 5.38 21.93 3.12
N GLU A 37 4.46 22.90 3.01
CA GLU A 37 3.64 23.34 4.15
C GLU A 37 2.78 22.20 4.70
N ALA A 38 2.22 21.37 3.82
CA ALA A 38 1.40 20.23 4.21
C ALA A 38 2.22 19.16 4.97
N ILE A 39 3.48 18.94 4.58
CA ILE A 39 4.42 18.07 5.30
C ILE A 39 4.77 18.68 6.66
N PHE A 40 5.15 19.95 6.68
CA PHE A 40 5.51 20.66 7.90
C PHE A 40 4.37 20.64 8.94
N ARG A 41 3.14 20.90 8.50
CA ARG A 41 1.91 20.87 9.32
C ARG A 41 1.36 19.46 9.57
N ARG A 42 2.08 18.41 9.15
CA ARG A 42 1.69 16.99 9.28
C ARG A 42 0.32 16.67 8.67
N LYS A 43 -0.13 17.43 7.67
CA LYS A 43 -1.30 17.10 6.83
C LYS A 43 -0.96 16.03 5.80
N VAL A 44 0.31 15.95 5.43
CA VAL A 44 0.93 14.87 4.65
C VAL A 44 2.05 14.28 5.50
N THR A 45 1.97 12.99 5.81
CA THR A 45 2.93 12.30 6.70
C THR A 45 3.72 11.21 5.96
N PHE A 46 3.74 11.29 4.63
CA PHE A 46 4.52 10.42 3.78
C PHE A 46 6.02 10.72 3.86
N TRP A 47 6.40 12.00 3.94
CA TRP A 47 7.74 12.40 4.33
C TRP A 47 7.75 12.73 5.83
N LYS A 48 8.82 12.33 6.51
CA LYS A 48 9.16 12.78 7.85
C LYS A 48 9.61 14.25 7.79
N GLN A 49 9.66 14.92 8.94
CA GLN A 49 10.06 16.34 9.00
C GLN A 49 11.51 16.59 8.56
N ASN A 50 12.39 15.59 8.64
CA ASN A 50 13.76 15.64 8.11
C ASN A 50 13.83 15.38 6.59
N GLY A 51 12.69 15.22 5.91
CA GLY A 51 12.62 14.97 4.47
C GLY A 51 12.71 13.50 4.06
N GLU A 52 12.99 12.58 4.99
CA GLU A 52 13.04 11.15 4.67
C GLU A 52 11.66 10.57 4.38
N ILE A 53 11.59 9.55 3.52
CA ILE A 53 10.37 8.80 3.28
C ILE A 53 9.99 7.99 4.52
N ASN A 54 8.70 8.00 4.85
CA ASN A 54 8.12 7.15 5.87
C ASN A 54 7.65 5.82 5.25
N GLU A 55 8.54 4.82 5.26
CA GLU A 55 8.27 3.49 4.71
C GLU A 55 7.17 2.71 5.48
N THR A 56 6.79 3.17 6.67
CA THR A 56 5.66 2.61 7.42
C THR A 56 4.31 3.21 7.00
N HIS A 57 4.30 4.22 6.14
CA HIS A 57 3.08 4.89 5.70
C HIS A 57 2.27 4.01 4.73
N LYS A 58 0.94 4.04 4.83
CA LYS A 58 0.03 3.22 3.99
C LYS A 58 0.25 3.38 2.48
N TRP A 59 0.64 4.57 2.03
CA TRP A 59 0.95 4.80 0.61
C TRP A 59 2.24 4.11 0.17
N PHE A 60 3.23 3.95 1.05
CA PHE A 60 4.44 3.19 0.72
C PHE A 60 4.09 1.71 0.47
N TYR A 61 3.27 1.12 1.34
CA TYR A 61 2.72 -0.24 1.13
C TYR A 61 1.94 -0.35 -0.19
N GLN A 62 1.09 0.64 -0.49
CA GLN A 62 0.34 0.67 -1.75
C GLN A 62 1.27 0.69 -2.96
N ILE A 63 2.28 1.57 -2.96
CA ILE A 63 3.24 1.75 -4.06
C ILE A 63 4.08 0.48 -4.27
N GLN A 64 4.61 -0.12 -3.20
CA GLN A 64 5.34 -1.39 -3.26
C GLN A 64 4.44 -2.52 -3.78
N GLY A 65 3.19 -2.58 -3.31
CA GLY A 65 2.20 -3.56 -3.76
C GLY A 65 1.85 -3.44 -5.25
N GLN A 66 1.62 -2.22 -5.73
CA GLN A 66 1.36 -1.96 -7.14
C GLN A 66 2.57 -2.36 -7.99
N MET A 67 3.80 -2.01 -7.59
CA MET A 67 5.02 -2.43 -8.30
C MET A 67 5.20 -3.94 -8.33
N MET A 68 4.89 -4.64 -7.23
CA MET A 68 4.92 -6.10 -7.16
C MET A 68 3.92 -6.74 -8.13
N VAL A 69 2.66 -6.31 -8.12
CA VAL A 69 1.59 -6.85 -8.98
C VAL A 69 1.87 -6.61 -10.46
N THR A 70 2.29 -5.39 -10.79
CA THR A 70 2.54 -4.96 -12.19
C THR A 70 3.93 -5.29 -12.70
N ARG A 71 4.80 -5.85 -11.85
CA ARG A 71 6.21 -6.18 -12.13
C ARG A 71 7.04 -4.99 -12.60
N ARG A 72 6.82 -3.83 -12.00
CA ARG A 72 7.57 -2.60 -12.29
C ARG A 72 8.71 -2.39 -11.31
N LYS A 73 9.70 -1.61 -11.72
CA LYS A 73 10.95 -1.41 -10.97
C LYS A 73 10.90 -0.18 -10.06
N TYR A 74 10.12 0.83 -10.45
CA TYR A 74 10.00 2.09 -9.72
C TYR A 74 8.60 2.70 -9.88
N CYS A 75 8.30 3.67 -9.03
CA CYS A 75 7.11 4.49 -9.09
C CYS A 75 7.50 5.97 -9.00
N CYS A 76 7.02 6.78 -9.93
CA CYS A 76 6.98 8.22 -9.81
C CYS A 76 5.79 8.59 -8.91
N PHE A 77 6.07 8.79 -7.63
CA PHE A 77 5.06 9.17 -6.65
C PHE A 77 4.97 10.69 -6.58
N ALA A 78 3.76 11.24 -6.61
CA ALA A 78 3.54 12.67 -6.47
C ALA A 78 2.43 12.98 -5.47
N ILE A 79 2.59 14.08 -4.75
CA ILE A 79 1.52 14.76 -4.04
C ILE A 79 1.22 16.04 -4.79
N TRP A 80 -0.03 16.18 -5.21
CA TRP A 80 -0.56 17.37 -5.84
C TRP A 80 -1.43 18.14 -4.85
N THR A 81 -1.22 19.46 -4.81
CA THR A 81 -2.15 20.43 -4.24
C THR A 81 -2.40 21.53 -5.26
N PRO A 82 -3.48 22.32 -5.13
CA PRO A 82 -3.69 23.52 -5.95
C PRO A 82 -2.52 24.52 -5.91
N LYS A 83 -1.65 24.44 -4.88
CA LYS A 83 -0.49 25.33 -4.70
C LYS A 83 0.84 24.71 -5.14
N GLY A 84 0.86 23.50 -5.69
CA GLY A 84 2.07 22.91 -6.25
C GLY A 84 2.12 21.38 -6.21
N ILE A 85 3.25 20.84 -6.66
CA ILE A 85 3.51 19.40 -6.73
C ILE A 85 4.83 19.10 -6.02
N LYS A 86 4.85 18.04 -5.22
CA LYS A 86 6.09 17.41 -4.73
C LYS A 86 6.12 15.98 -5.21
N GLN A 87 7.26 15.53 -5.73
CA GLN A 87 7.41 14.20 -6.30
C GLN A 87 8.66 13.51 -5.76
N GLU A 88 8.64 12.18 -5.83
CA GLU A 88 9.72 11.28 -5.42
C GLU A 88 9.74 10.06 -6.34
N VAL A 89 10.93 9.53 -6.65
CA VAL A 89 11.05 8.24 -7.34
C VAL A 89 11.31 7.17 -6.28
N ILE A 90 10.36 6.24 -6.16
CA ILE A 90 10.45 5.14 -5.19
C ILE A 90 10.79 3.86 -5.95
N PHE A 91 11.90 3.22 -5.57
CA PHE A 91 12.29 1.93 -6.12
C PHE A 91 11.59 0.78 -5.40
N LYS A 92 11.35 -0.29 -6.14
CA LYS A 92 10.79 -1.51 -5.57
C LYS A 92 11.78 -2.13 -4.59
N ASP A 93 11.32 -2.38 -3.38
CA ASP A 93 12.03 -3.14 -2.35
C ASP A 93 11.46 -4.58 -2.37
N GLU A 94 12.25 -5.50 -2.91
CA GLU A 94 11.86 -6.90 -3.07
C GLU A 94 11.63 -7.58 -1.71
N GLU A 95 12.46 -7.28 -0.70
CA GLU A 95 12.32 -7.88 0.63
C GLU A 95 11.05 -7.38 1.33
N PHE A 96 10.77 -6.09 1.22
CA PHE A 96 9.52 -5.50 1.70
C PHE A 96 8.31 -6.14 1.01
N CYS A 97 8.35 -6.28 -0.32
CA CYS A 97 7.28 -6.90 -1.09
C CYS A 97 7.03 -8.35 -0.65
N ILE A 98 8.09 -9.14 -0.43
CA ILE A 98 7.97 -10.53 0.07
C ILE A 98 7.32 -10.56 1.45
N ARG A 99 7.76 -9.72 2.39
CA ARG A 99 7.17 -9.66 3.75
C ARG A 99 5.69 -9.27 3.71
N MET A 100 5.35 -8.26 2.92
CA MET A 100 3.97 -7.78 2.75
C MET A 100 3.09 -8.85 2.11
N ARG A 101 3.56 -9.47 1.01
CA ARG A 101 2.88 -10.55 0.31
C ARG A 101 2.52 -11.69 1.25
N ASN A 102 3.45 -12.16 2.08
CA ASN A 102 3.20 -13.28 3.00
C ASN A 102 2.03 -12.98 3.95
N LYS A 103 1.95 -11.76 4.49
CA LYS A 103 0.85 -11.32 5.34
C LYS A 103 -0.48 -11.25 4.57
N LEU A 104 -0.46 -10.73 3.34
CA LEU A 104 -1.64 -10.65 2.49
C LEU A 104 -2.16 -12.03 2.08
N CYS A 105 -1.27 -12.97 1.75
CA CYS A 105 -1.62 -14.35 1.45
C CYS A 105 -2.24 -15.05 2.66
N GLU A 106 -1.65 -14.90 3.85
CA GLU A 106 -2.22 -15.48 5.07
C GLU A 106 -3.59 -14.90 5.37
N PHE A 107 -3.76 -13.58 5.26
CA PHE A 107 -5.04 -12.90 5.44
C PHE A 107 -6.09 -13.38 4.44
N TYR A 108 -5.74 -13.46 3.16
CA TYR A 108 -6.68 -13.92 2.14
C TYR A 108 -7.11 -15.37 2.39
N LEU A 109 -6.15 -16.28 2.57
CA LEU A 109 -6.45 -17.71 2.67
C LEU A 109 -7.17 -18.08 3.98
N LYS A 110 -6.88 -17.41 5.09
CA LYS A 110 -7.45 -17.75 6.40
C LYS A 110 -8.66 -16.90 6.79
N CYS A 111 -8.79 -15.67 6.27
CA CYS A 111 -9.92 -14.80 6.61
C CYS A 111 -10.85 -14.57 5.41
N CYS A 112 -10.33 -14.04 4.29
CA CYS A 112 -11.21 -13.63 3.19
C CYS A 112 -11.86 -14.83 2.48
N LEU A 113 -11.07 -15.81 2.07
CA LEU A 113 -11.53 -16.95 1.28
C LEU A 113 -12.60 -17.78 2.01
N PRO A 114 -12.44 -18.13 3.31
CA PRO A 114 -13.51 -18.80 4.06
C PRO A 114 -14.80 -17.97 4.14
N GLU A 115 -14.72 -16.66 4.37
CA GLU A 115 -15.90 -15.79 4.41
C GLU A 115 -16.56 -15.61 3.04
N LEU A 116 -15.81 -15.75 1.94
CA LEU A 116 -16.36 -15.70 0.58
C LEU A 116 -17.11 -16.99 0.19
N ILE A 117 -16.63 -18.15 0.64
CA ILE A 117 -17.20 -19.46 0.28
C ILE A 117 -18.34 -19.84 1.23
N ASP A 118 -18.15 -19.67 2.53
CA ASP A 118 -19.11 -20.05 3.58
C ASP A 118 -19.13 -18.99 4.70
N PRO A 119 -19.90 -17.89 4.50
CA PRO A 119 -19.91 -16.74 5.40
C PRO A 119 -20.27 -17.12 6.84
N ARG A 120 -19.34 -16.96 7.78
CA ARG A 120 -19.52 -17.34 9.19
C ARG A 120 -20.52 -16.44 9.90
N LYS A 121 -20.52 -15.15 9.54
CA LYS A 121 -21.44 -14.15 10.09
C LYS A 121 -22.90 -14.50 9.86
N SER A 122 -23.23 -15.08 8.70
CA SER A 122 -24.61 -15.51 8.38
C SER A 122 -25.10 -16.65 9.28
N ARG A 123 -24.18 -17.39 9.89
CA ARG A 123 -24.42 -18.50 10.81
C ARG A 123 -24.19 -18.13 12.28
N ASN A 124 -24.10 -16.83 12.61
CA ASN A 124 -23.80 -16.32 13.96
C ASN A 124 -22.47 -16.85 14.55
N MET A 125 -21.48 -17.12 13.69
CA MET A 125 -20.15 -17.55 14.12
C MET A 125 -19.16 -16.38 14.09
N GLU A 126 -18.16 -16.41 14.98
CA GLU A 126 -17.08 -15.42 15.01
C GLU A 126 -16.20 -15.49 13.75
N ILE A 127 -15.76 -14.32 13.28
CA ILE A 127 -14.83 -14.17 12.16
C ILE A 127 -13.43 -14.62 12.59
N ILE A 128 -12.72 -15.29 11.68
CA ILE A 128 -11.35 -15.77 11.92
C ILE A 128 -10.41 -14.57 12.13
N ASN A 129 -9.70 -14.54 13.27
CA ASN A 129 -8.71 -13.53 13.59
C ASN A 129 -7.30 -14.14 13.68
N ILE A 130 -6.41 -13.74 12.77
CA ILE A 130 -5.03 -14.28 12.67
C ILE A 130 -4.09 -13.62 13.70
N SER A 131 -4.45 -12.46 14.27
CA SER A 131 -3.63 -11.76 15.27
C SER A 131 -3.60 -12.47 16.63
N VAL A 132 -4.45 -13.49 16.84
CA VAL A 132 -4.49 -14.31 18.05
C VAL A 132 -3.68 -15.59 17.83
N LYS A 133 -2.39 -15.46 17.55
CA LYS A 133 -1.44 -16.52 17.91
C LYS A 133 -0.89 -16.15 19.28
N LYS A 134 -1.50 -16.70 20.33
CA LYS A 134 -0.87 -16.76 21.65
C LYS A 134 0.52 -17.38 21.47
N LYS A 135 1.50 -16.82 22.18
CA LYS A 135 2.75 -17.51 22.50
C LYS A 135 2.37 -18.88 23.06
N GLU A 136 2.60 -19.94 22.30
CA GLU A 136 2.65 -21.30 22.82
C GLU A 136 4.06 -21.80 22.50
N GLU A 137 4.82 -21.90 23.60
CA GLU A 137 6.11 -22.56 23.86
C GLU A 137 7.36 -22.08 23.12
#